data_AF-A0A2U1UZP3-F1
#
_entry.id   AF-A0A2U1UZP3-F1
#
_cell.length_a   1.000
_cell.length_b   1.000
_cell.length_c   1.000
_cell.angle_alpha   90.00
_cell.angle_beta   90.00
_cell.angle_gamma   90.00
#
_symmetry.space_group_name_H-M   'P 1'
#
loop_
_entity.id
_entity.type
_entity.pdbx_description
1 polymer ?
#
loop_
_entity_poly.entity_id
_entity_poly.type
_entity_poly.pdbx_seq_one_letter_code
_entity_poly.pdbx_strand_id
1 'polypeptide(L)'
;MALALRRPTGLVLRVAAFWISPGAADAEATARALAARLEAAAREAGLLALRAAPEDAPWLDPAGLRQLGLAPLAAPYAERWLGNDAPRRALPLYAQTTPFTCGPASLLMGFQALAGRAPTRSEEIALWREAITIVSLAGPGGCDPHGLALAARARGFGARILATTDRALLTERADTAQKRELIEFAQSELRAQSAAAGIPVTLGDFAIAPLAAHLGAGGLVLLLIDQHPTHGRHAPHWILLHQARDGWFLVNDP
;
A
#
# COMPACT_ATOMS: atom_id res chain seq x y z
N MET A 1 -12.12 -9.43 26.64
CA MET A 1 -12.64 -8.48 25.63
C MET A 1 -11.80 -8.60 24.37
N ALA A 2 -12.41 -8.48 23.19
CA ALA A 2 -11.69 -8.29 21.95
C ALA A 2 -12.36 -7.22 21.08
N LEU A 3 -11.54 -6.40 20.42
CA LEU A 3 -11.96 -5.39 19.47
C LEU A 3 -11.24 -5.63 18.14
N ALA A 4 -12.01 -5.70 17.06
CA ALA A 4 -11.47 -5.88 15.73
C ALA A 4 -12.07 -4.87 14.75
N LEU A 5 -11.26 -4.46 13.78
CA LEU A 5 -11.62 -3.53 12.73
C LEU A 5 -11.46 -4.19 11.37
N ARG A 6 -12.44 -3.95 10.49
CA ARG A 6 -12.39 -4.29 9.08
C ARG A 6 -12.40 -3.01 8.27
N ARG A 7 -11.49 -2.89 7.29
CA ARG A 7 -11.54 -1.82 6.28
C ARG A 7 -12.48 -2.23 5.14
N PRO A 8 -13.26 -1.32 4.53
CA PRO A 8 -14.26 -1.69 3.53
C PRO A 8 -13.71 -2.47 2.33
N THR A 9 -12.53 -2.08 1.85
CA THR A 9 -11.83 -2.67 0.71
C THR A 9 -10.85 -3.78 1.09
N GLY A 10 -10.70 -4.08 2.38
CA GLY A 10 -9.75 -5.05 2.90
C GLY A 10 -10.39 -6.41 3.17
N LEU A 11 -9.68 -7.48 2.81
CA LEU A 11 -10.02 -8.86 3.17
C LEU A 11 -9.25 -9.33 4.42
N VAL A 12 -8.96 -8.40 5.33
CA VAL A 12 -8.17 -8.64 6.55
C VAL A 12 -8.94 -8.10 7.75
N LEU A 13 -8.96 -8.87 8.84
CA LEU A 13 -9.46 -8.42 10.14
C LEU A 13 -8.29 -7.93 10.99
N ARG A 14 -8.25 -6.63 11.31
CA ARG A 14 -7.26 -6.07 12.24
C ARG A 14 -7.75 -6.27 13.67
N VAL A 15 -6.99 -6.96 14.50
CA VAL A 15 -7.24 -7.10 15.94
C VAL A 15 -6.57 -5.92 16.64
N ALA A 16 -7.39 -4.98 17.12
CA ALA A 16 -6.92 -3.75 17.76
C ALA A 16 -6.90 -3.84 19.29
N ALA A 17 -7.66 -4.77 19.87
CA ALA A 17 -7.54 -5.12 21.27
C ALA A 17 -7.87 -6.59 21.49
N PHE A 18 -7.12 -7.22 22.38
CA PHE A 18 -7.40 -8.56 22.88
C PHE A 18 -6.89 -8.62 24.32
N TRP A 19 -7.80 -8.74 25.28
CA TRP A 19 -7.47 -8.64 26.69
C TRP A 19 -8.28 -9.61 27.55
N ILE A 20 -7.60 -10.28 28.47
CA ILE A 20 -8.19 -11.12 29.52
C ILE A 20 -7.81 -10.53 30.88
N SER A 21 -8.76 -10.51 31.82
CA SER A 21 -8.50 -10.00 33.16
C SER A 21 -7.42 -10.84 33.86
N PRO A 22 -6.38 -10.21 34.44
CA PRO A 22 -5.41 -10.92 35.26
C PRO A 22 -6.10 -11.66 36.42
N GLY A 23 -5.70 -12.89 36.69
CA GLY A 23 -6.24 -13.69 37.80
C GLY A 23 -7.65 -14.23 37.59
N ALA A 24 -8.24 -14.08 36.40
CA ALA A 24 -9.50 -14.75 36.09
C ALA A 24 -9.33 -16.28 36.17
N ALA A 25 -10.21 -16.95 36.94
CA ALA A 25 -10.40 -18.38 36.80
C ALA A 25 -10.72 -18.67 35.32
N ASP A 26 -10.06 -19.69 34.74
CA ASP A 26 -10.23 -20.07 33.33
C ASP A 26 -9.80 -19.04 32.28
N ALA A 27 -8.86 -18.15 32.61
CA ALA A 27 -8.32 -17.14 31.70
C ALA A 27 -7.90 -17.72 30.33
N GLU A 28 -7.23 -18.88 30.33
CA GLU A 28 -6.78 -19.53 29.10
C GLU A 28 -7.93 -20.10 28.26
N ALA A 29 -8.91 -20.74 28.91
CA ALA A 29 -10.10 -21.24 28.22
C ALA A 29 -10.93 -20.09 27.63
N THR A 30 -11.04 -18.98 28.37
CA THR A 30 -11.68 -17.75 27.90
C THR A 30 -10.95 -17.14 26.71
N ALA A 31 -9.61 -17.08 26.75
CA ALA A 31 -8.80 -16.62 25.63
C ALA A 31 -9.01 -17.47 24.38
N ARG A 32 -8.97 -18.81 24.51
CA ARG A 32 -9.26 -19.74 23.42
C ARG A 32 -10.64 -19.52 22.82
N ALA A 33 -11.67 -19.40 23.66
CA ALA A 33 -13.04 -19.18 23.22
C ALA A 33 -13.20 -17.83 22.48
N LEU A 34 -12.59 -16.76 22.97
CA LEU A 34 -12.62 -15.46 22.29
C LEU A 34 -11.88 -15.49 20.95
N ALA A 35 -10.70 -16.11 20.90
CA ALA A 35 -9.94 -16.26 19.65
C ALA A 35 -10.72 -17.07 18.61
N ALA A 36 -11.34 -18.19 19.01
CA ALA A 36 -12.17 -19.00 18.13
C ALA A 36 -13.39 -18.22 17.58
N ARG A 37 -14.04 -17.41 18.42
CA ARG A 37 -15.17 -16.55 17.99
C ARG A 37 -14.74 -15.48 16.99
N LEU A 38 -13.60 -14.82 17.21
CA LEU A 38 -13.06 -13.84 16.26
C LEU A 38 -12.71 -14.48 14.92
N GLU A 39 -12.09 -15.67 14.95
CA GLU A 39 -11.76 -16.40 13.74
C GLU A 39 -13.02 -16.85 12.98
N ALA A 40 -14.02 -17.39 13.68
CA ALA A 40 -15.30 -17.77 13.07
C ALA A 40 -15.97 -16.57 12.40
N ALA A 41 -16.04 -15.42 13.09
CA ALA A 41 -16.60 -14.19 12.52
C ALA A 41 -15.81 -13.70 11.30
N ALA A 42 -14.48 -13.82 11.31
CA ALA A 42 -13.65 -13.46 10.15
C ALA A 42 -13.94 -14.37 8.95
N ARG A 43 -14.11 -15.68 9.17
CA ARG A 43 -14.44 -16.65 8.12
C ARG A 43 -15.84 -16.44 7.55
N GLU A 44 -16.84 -16.23 8.42
CA GLU A 44 -18.22 -15.91 7.99
C GLU A 44 -18.29 -14.64 7.16
N ALA A 45 -17.44 -13.66 7.47
CA ALA A 45 -17.32 -12.41 6.71
C ALA A 45 -16.46 -12.54 5.42
N GLY A 46 -15.96 -13.74 5.09
CA GLY A 46 -15.13 -13.98 3.91
C GLY A 46 -13.75 -13.33 3.96
N LEU A 47 -13.21 -13.08 5.16
CA LEU A 47 -11.88 -12.50 5.34
C LEU A 47 -10.81 -13.57 5.22
N LEU A 48 -9.66 -13.20 4.66
CA LEU A 48 -8.57 -14.11 4.33
C LEU A 48 -7.47 -14.15 5.39
N ALA A 49 -7.34 -13.09 6.20
CA ALA A 49 -6.29 -13.01 7.21
C ALA A 49 -6.72 -12.24 8.47
N LEU A 50 -6.01 -12.53 9.55
CA LEU A 50 -5.98 -11.74 10.78
C LEU A 50 -4.67 -10.97 10.83
N ARG A 51 -4.72 -9.73 11.33
CA ARG A 51 -3.55 -8.88 11.48
C ARG A 51 -3.56 -8.17 12.82
N ALA A 52 -2.40 -8.01 13.44
CA ALA A 52 -2.22 -7.17 14.62
C ALA A 52 -0.96 -6.32 14.42
N ALA A 53 -0.98 -5.09 14.88
CA ALA A 53 0.07 -4.12 14.59
C ALA A 53 0.70 -3.58 15.88
N PRO A 54 2.02 -3.24 15.89
CA PRO A 54 2.71 -2.79 17.09
C PRO A 54 2.10 -1.54 17.73
N GLU A 55 1.43 -0.67 16.98
CA GLU A 55 0.77 0.52 17.53
C GLU A 55 -0.41 0.18 18.47
N ASP A 56 -0.99 -1.02 18.33
CA ASP A 56 -2.07 -1.51 19.18
C ASP A 56 -1.53 -2.33 20.37
N ALA A 57 -0.20 -2.49 20.51
CA ALA A 57 0.43 -3.33 21.53
C ALA A 57 -0.06 -3.10 22.97
N PRO A 58 -0.34 -1.86 23.44
CA PRO A 58 -0.86 -1.64 24.78
C PRO A 58 -2.18 -2.38 25.09
N TRP A 59 -2.94 -2.74 24.05
CA TRP A 59 -4.25 -3.38 24.16
C TRP A 59 -4.25 -4.86 23.74
N LEU A 60 -3.09 -5.42 23.43
CA LEU A 60 -2.92 -6.78 22.92
C LEU A 60 -2.14 -7.63 23.91
N ASP A 61 -2.85 -8.52 24.61
CA ASP A 61 -2.24 -9.56 25.44
C ASP A 61 -1.43 -10.54 24.57
N PRO A 62 -0.13 -10.75 24.84
CA PRO A 62 0.69 -11.74 24.14
C PRO A 62 0.10 -13.15 24.17
N ALA A 63 -0.59 -13.54 25.26
CA ALA A 63 -1.28 -14.83 25.31
C ALA A 63 -2.44 -14.88 24.30
N GLY A 64 -3.18 -13.78 24.17
CA GLY A 64 -4.23 -13.62 23.17
C GLY A 64 -3.72 -13.73 21.73
N LEU A 65 -2.60 -13.06 21.43
CA LEU A 65 -1.95 -13.15 20.11
C LEU A 65 -1.57 -14.60 19.77
N ARG A 66 -1.02 -15.34 20.74
CA ARG A 66 -0.72 -16.78 20.56
C ARG A 66 -1.97 -17.61 20.30
N GLN A 67 -3.08 -17.35 21.00
CA GLN A 67 -4.35 -18.05 20.73
C GLN A 67 -4.91 -17.75 19.33
N LEU A 68 -4.66 -16.56 18.81
CA LEU A 68 -4.97 -16.18 17.44
C LEU A 68 -3.94 -16.70 16.42
N GLY A 69 -2.92 -17.44 16.85
CA GLY A 69 -1.83 -17.92 16.00
C GLY A 69 -1.02 -16.81 15.33
N LEU A 70 -1.06 -15.58 15.87
CA LEU A 70 -0.27 -14.47 15.38
C LEU A 70 1.14 -14.56 15.96
N ALA A 71 2.14 -14.28 15.13
CA ALA A 71 3.51 -14.11 15.58
C ALA A 71 3.62 -12.94 16.58
N PRO A 72 4.70 -12.89 17.41
CA PRO A 72 4.99 -11.70 18.21
C PRO A 72 4.99 -10.43 17.36
N LEU A 73 4.50 -9.33 17.93
CA LEU A 73 4.40 -8.06 17.22
C LEU A 73 5.79 -7.58 16.81
N ALA A 74 5.98 -7.46 15.50
CA ALA A 74 7.14 -6.84 14.88
C ALA A 74 6.64 -5.86 13.80
N ALA A 75 7.47 -4.87 13.48
CA ALA A 75 7.16 -3.96 12.39
C ALA A 75 7.14 -4.73 11.04
N PRO A 76 6.20 -4.44 10.14
CA PRO A 76 5.08 -3.49 10.29
C PRO A 76 3.85 -4.07 11.02
N TYR A 77 3.67 -5.39 11.02
CA TYR A 77 2.55 -6.08 11.65
C TYR A 77 2.83 -7.59 11.77
N ALA A 78 2.11 -8.26 12.66
CA ALA A 78 1.94 -9.71 12.66
C ALA A 78 0.69 -10.08 11.84
N GLU A 79 0.80 -11.09 11.00
CA GLU A 79 -0.31 -11.56 10.16
C GLU A 79 -0.41 -13.08 10.18
N ARG A 80 -1.65 -13.58 10.16
CA ARG A 80 -1.96 -14.99 9.97
C ARG A 80 -3.06 -15.14 8.92
N TRP A 81 -2.78 -15.92 7.88
CA TRP A 81 -3.77 -16.32 6.88
C TRP A 81 -4.70 -17.39 7.45
N LEU A 82 -6.00 -17.23 7.22
CA LEU A 82 -7.04 -18.13 7.73
C LEU A 82 -7.23 -19.37 6.85
N GLY A 83 -6.77 -19.35 5.60
CA GLY A 83 -6.86 -20.48 4.67
C GLY A 83 -5.50 -20.96 4.20
N ASN A 84 -5.51 -21.99 3.34
CA ASN A 84 -4.33 -22.45 2.61
C ASN A 84 -3.91 -21.50 1.48
N ASP A 85 -4.57 -20.34 1.39
CA ASP A 85 -4.41 -19.37 0.32
C ASP A 85 -3.31 -18.35 0.57
N ALA A 86 -2.50 -18.57 1.62
CA ALA A 86 -1.37 -17.73 1.94
C ALA A 86 -0.47 -17.53 0.70
N PRO A 87 -0.06 -16.29 0.41
CA PRO A 87 0.77 -16.01 -0.73
C PRO A 87 2.14 -16.67 -0.58
N ARG A 88 2.59 -17.37 -1.63
CA ARG A 88 3.86 -18.11 -1.63
C ARG A 88 5.10 -17.20 -1.47
N ARG A 89 4.95 -15.90 -1.71
CA ARG A 89 6.00 -14.89 -1.57
C ARG A 89 5.36 -13.54 -1.24
N ALA A 90 5.42 -13.12 0.01
CA ALA A 90 5.13 -11.74 0.36
C ALA A 90 6.38 -10.88 0.07
N LEU A 91 6.20 -9.80 -0.67
CA LEU A 91 7.23 -8.79 -0.84
C LEU A 91 7.35 -8.01 0.48
N PRO A 92 8.53 -7.93 1.12
CA PRO A 92 8.67 -7.15 2.35
C PRO A 92 8.16 -5.72 2.17
N LEU A 93 7.42 -5.23 3.18
CA LEU A 93 6.95 -3.85 3.18
C LEU A 93 8.10 -2.91 3.53
N TYR A 94 8.30 -1.90 2.70
CA TYR A 94 9.11 -0.74 3.03
C TYR A 94 8.18 0.41 3.41
N ALA A 95 8.13 0.74 4.71
CA ALA A 95 7.34 1.86 5.20
C ALA A 95 7.98 3.19 4.77
N GLN A 96 7.20 4.07 4.16
CA GLN A 96 7.68 5.40 3.75
C GLN A 96 8.20 6.20 4.95
N THR A 97 9.27 6.94 4.75
CA THR A 97 9.92 7.69 5.85
C THR A 97 9.43 9.14 5.95
N THR A 98 8.62 9.60 5.00
CA THR A 98 7.97 10.92 5.04
C THR A 98 6.50 10.81 4.61
N PRO A 99 5.65 11.80 4.92
CA PRO A 99 4.23 11.77 4.52
C PRO A 99 3.96 11.91 3.01
N PHE A 100 4.99 12.12 2.19
CA PHE A 100 4.87 12.53 0.78
C PHE A 100 5.69 11.67 -0.19
N THR A 101 6.22 10.53 0.28
CA THR A 101 7.10 9.63 -0.49
C THR A 101 6.46 8.28 -0.83
N CYS A 102 5.12 8.17 -0.81
CA CYS A 102 4.40 6.93 -1.12
C CYS A 102 4.75 6.36 -2.50
N GLY A 103 4.89 7.21 -3.53
CA GLY A 103 5.31 6.80 -4.87
C GLY A 103 6.73 6.21 -4.89
N PRO A 104 7.74 6.95 -4.41
CA PRO A 104 9.11 6.47 -4.24
C PRO A 104 9.24 5.18 -3.42
N ALA A 105 8.55 5.09 -2.28
CA ALA A 105 8.55 3.88 -1.44
C ALA A 105 7.94 2.67 -2.17
N SER A 106 6.82 2.88 -2.89
CA SER A 106 6.22 1.85 -3.75
C SER A 106 7.17 1.41 -4.87
N LEU A 107 7.88 2.35 -5.48
CA LEU A 107 8.84 2.06 -6.55
C LEU A 107 10.06 1.29 -6.05
N LEU A 108 10.56 1.63 -4.86
CA LEU A 108 11.65 0.90 -4.20
C LEU A 108 11.28 -0.56 -3.90
N MET A 109 10.08 -0.80 -3.38
CA MET A 109 9.58 -2.16 -3.20
C MET A 109 9.51 -2.91 -4.55
N GLY A 110 9.14 -2.20 -5.63
CA GLY A 110 9.19 -2.71 -7.00
C GLY A 110 10.60 -3.15 -7.41
N PHE A 111 11.62 -2.32 -7.16
CA PHE A 111 13.02 -2.68 -7.44
C PHE A 111 13.51 -3.86 -6.60
N GLN A 112 13.09 -3.94 -5.33
CA GLN A 112 13.40 -5.07 -4.47
C GLN A 112 12.81 -6.36 -5.01
N ALA A 113 11.55 -6.34 -5.45
CA ALA A 113 10.87 -7.49 -6.01
C ALA A 113 11.53 -8.00 -7.29
N LEU A 114 11.89 -7.09 -8.20
CA LEU A 114 12.42 -7.42 -9.52
C LEU A 114 13.93 -7.74 -9.53
N ALA A 115 14.70 -7.08 -8.67
CA ALA A 115 16.17 -7.13 -8.72
C ALA A 115 16.85 -7.40 -7.37
N GLY A 116 16.09 -7.64 -6.29
CA GLY A 116 16.66 -7.88 -4.96
C GLY A 116 17.35 -6.65 -4.33
N ARG A 117 17.13 -5.46 -4.90
CA ARG A 117 17.72 -4.20 -4.40
C ARG A 117 17.04 -3.79 -3.10
N ALA A 118 17.76 -3.85 -1.98
CA ALA A 118 17.23 -3.45 -0.70
C ALA A 118 16.89 -1.95 -0.69
N PRO A 119 15.68 -1.56 -0.23
CA PRO A 119 15.27 -0.16 -0.19
C PRO A 119 16.06 0.62 0.87
N THR A 120 16.39 1.87 0.57
CA THR A 120 17.05 2.77 1.53
C THR A 120 16.36 4.12 1.56
N ARG A 121 16.38 4.77 2.74
CA ARG A 121 15.84 6.14 2.89
C ARG A 121 16.51 7.13 1.96
N SER A 122 17.82 6.98 1.72
CA SER A 122 18.56 7.86 0.80
C SER A 122 18.03 7.72 -0.63
N GLU A 123 17.76 6.49 -1.09
CA GLU A 123 17.19 6.25 -2.41
C GLU A 123 15.73 6.69 -2.51
N GLU A 124 14.94 6.55 -1.44
CA GLU A 124 13.56 7.05 -1.36
C GLU A 124 13.50 8.56 -1.63
N ILE A 125 14.35 9.33 -0.94
CA ILE A 125 14.40 10.79 -1.10
C ILE A 125 14.98 11.19 -2.46
N ALA A 126 15.94 10.43 -3.01
CA ALA A 126 16.46 10.69 -4.35
C ALA A 126 15.36 10.49 -5.42
N LEU A 127 14.65 9.37 -5.37
CA LEU A 127 13.51 9.08 -6.26
C LEU A 127 12.42 10.14 -6.15
N TRP A 128 12.13 10.61 -4.94
CA TRP A 128 11.20 11.71 -4.73
C TRP A 128 11.63 12.98 -5.46
N ARG A 129 12.90 13.39 -5.32
CA ARG A 129 13.44 14.58 -6.02
C ARG A 129 13.33 14.47 -7.53
N GLU A 130 13.47 13.25 -8.07
CA GLU A 130 13.36 12.98 -9.51
C GLU A 130 11.90 12.98 -10.00
N ALA A 131 10.94 12.54 -9.17
CA ALA A 131 9.57 12.24 -9.60
C ALA A 131 8.52 13.27 -9.15
N ILE A 132 8.90 14.26 -8.35
CA ILE A 132 7.94 15.18 -7.73
C ILE A 132 7.33 16.17 -8.74
N THR A 133 6.03 16.46 -8.58
CA THR A 133 5.35 17.51 -9.36
C THR A 133 5.43 18.89 -8.75
N ILE A 134 5.70 19.04 -7.43
CA ILE A 134 6.16 20.24 -6.67
C ILE A 134 5.86 20.07 -5.17
N VAL A 135 6.72 20.63 -4.29
CA VAL A 135 6.47 20.74 -2.84
C VAL A 135 5.70 22.02 -2.55
N SER A 136 4.50 21.93 -1.98
CA SER A 136 3.97 23.02 -1.17
C SER A 136 4.13 22.66 0.30
N LEU A 137 4.56 23.61 1.13
CA LEU A 137 4.58 23.46 2.60
C LEU A 137 3.18 23.25 3.21
N ALA A 138 2.11 23.49 2.44
CA ALA A 138 0.72 23.34 2.86
C ALA A 138 -0.15 22.57 1.84
N GLY A 139 0.44 21.92 0.83
CA GLY A 139 -0.29 21.24 -0.25
C GLY A 139 0.38 19.92 -0.66
N PRO A 140 -0.32 19.03 -1.36
CA PRO A 140 0.16 17.67 -1.67
C PRO A 140 1.37 17.72 -2.61
N GLY A 141 2.57 17.52 -2.05
CA GLY A 141 3.73 17.14 -2.85
C GLY A 141 3.61 15.68 -3.24
N GLY A 142 2.97 15.40 -4.38
CA GLY A 142 2.86 14.06 -4.95
C GLY A 142 3.95 13.78 -5.99
N CYS A 143 4.17 12.50 -6.28
CA CYS A 143 4.97 12.09 -7.43
C CYS A 143 4.07 11.85 -8.64
N ASP A 144 4.54 12.29 -9.80
CA ASP A 144 3.88 12.11 -11.09
C ASP A 144 4.08 10.68 -11.62
N PRO A 145 3.10 10.06 -12.32
CA PRO A 145 3.34 8.80 -13.02
C PRO A 145 4.51 8.85 -14.01
N HIS A 146 4.68 9.96 -14.75
CA HIS A 146 5.79 10.13 -15.69
C HIS A 146 7.12 10.28 -14.95
N GLY A 147 7.14 11.05 -13.85
CA GLY A 147 8.31 11.18 -12.99
C GLY A 147 8.77 9.84 -12.40
N LEU A 148 7.84 9.04 -11.88
CA LEU A 148 8.14 7.70 -11.37
C LEU A 148 8.66 6.77 -12.48
N ALA A 149 8.05 6.81 -13.66
CA ALA A 149 8.47 6.00 -14.80
C ALA A 149 9.87 6.39 -15.32
N LEU A 150 10.17 7.70 -15.37
CA LEU A 150 11.50 8.22 -15.70
C LEU A 150 12.55 7.75 -14.67
N ALA A 151 12.24 7.87 -13.38
CA ALA A 151 13.12 7.44 -12.30
C ALA A 151 13.38 5.91 -12.31
N ALA A 152 12.36 5.12 -12.68
CA ALA A 152 12.51 3.68 -12.91
C ALA A 152 13.43 3.38 -14.09
N ARG A 153 13.23 4.08 -15.21
CA ARG A 153 14.04 3.91 -16.42
C ARG A 153 15.49 4.32 -16.21
N ALA A 154 15.74 5.39 -15.49
CA ALA A 154 17.09 5.83 -15.10
C ALA A 154 17.86 4.76 -14.30
N ARG A 155 17.14 3.84 -13.64
CA ARG A 155 17.69 2.70 -12.89
C ARG A 155 17.70 1.39 -13.67
N GLY A 156 17.38 1.42 -14.97
CA GLY A 156 17.42 0.26 -15.86
C GLY A 156 16.14 -0.59 -15.88
N PHE A 157 15.04 -0.13 -15.28
CA PHE A 157 13.77 -0.87 -15.29
C PHE A 157 12.86 -0.42 -16.43
N GLY A 158 12.18 -1.38 -17.06
CA GLY A 158 11.12 -1.10 -18.02
C GLY A 158 9.89 -0.54 -17.32
N ALA A 159 9.33 0.55 -17.86
CA ALA A 159 8.12 1.18 -17.35
C ALA A 159 7.16 1.50 -18.50
N ARG A 160 5.86 1.42 -18.22
CA ARG A 160 4.77 1.89 -19.07
C ARG A 160 3.71 2.55 -18.20
N ILE A 161 3.02 3.53 -18.74
CA ILE A 161 2.02 4.32 -18.01
C ILE A 161 0.64 4.00 -18.57
N LEU A 162 -0.32 3.78 -17.68
CA LEU A 162 -1.74 3.73 -18.00
C LEU A 162 -2.38 4.94 -17.33
N ALA A 163 -3.08 5.76 -18.09
CA ALA A 163 -3.71 6.97 -17.59
C ALA A 163 -5.11 7.13 -18.18
N THR A 164 -6.07 7.53 -17.37
CA THR A 164 -7.44 7.81 -17.82
C THR A 164 -7.59 9.23 -18.40
N THR A 165 -6.57 10.07 -18.25
CA THR A 165 -6.54 11.43 -18.77
C THR A 165 -5.10 11.85 -19.09
N ASP A 166 -4.97 12.73 -20.07
CA ASP A 166 -3.75 13.44 -20.45
C ASP A 166 -3.60 14.82 -19.76
N ARG A 167 -4.63 15.21 -18.99
CA ARG A 167 -4.64 16.46 -18.21
C ARG A 167 -3.73 16.34 -17.00
N ALA A 168 -3.30 17.50 -16.49
CA ALA A 168 -2.53 17.54 -15.26
C ALA A 168 -3.36 16.99 -14.08
N LEU A 169 -2.74 16.12 -13.29
CA LEU A 169 -3.34 15.44 -12.15
C LEU A 169 -3.25 16.32 -10.90
N LEU A 170 -4.24 16.20 -10.01
CA LEU A 170 -4.23 16.78 -8.67
C LEU A 170 -4.17 18.32 -8.63
N THR A 171 -4.53 18.98 -9.73
CA THR A 171 -4.58 20.45 -9.87
C THR A 171 -5.68 21.08 -9.01
N GLU A 172 -6.70 20.31 -8.64
CA GLU A 172 -7.77 20.70 -7.73
C GLU A 172 -7.29 20.93 -6.29
N ARG A 173 -6.09 20.42 -5.95
CA ARG A 173 -5.49 20.58 -4.63
C ARG A 173 -4.63 21.85 -4.51
N ALA A 174 -4.49 22.61 -5.58
CA ALA A 174 -3.92 23.95 -5.54
C ALA A 174 -4.98 24.98 -5.09
N ASP A 175 -4.67 25.71 -4.02
CA ASP A 175 -5.50 26.79 -3.47
C ASP A 175 -5.33 28.14 -4.21
N THR A 176 -4.34 28.25 -5.10
CA THR A 176 -4.12 29.44 -5.94
C THR A 176 -3.93 29.07 -7.40
N ALA A 177 -4.25 30.00 -8.30
CA ALA A 177 -4.02 29.85 -9.74
C ALA A 177 -2.53 29.67 -10.06
N GLN A 178 -1.65 30.40 -9.36
CA GLN A 178 -0.20 30.30 -9.56
C GLN A 178 0.33 28.91 -9.18
N LYS A 179 -0.16 28.31 -8.08
CA LYS A 179 0.21 26.93 -7.72
C LYS A 179 -0.30 25.93 -8.75
N ARG A 180 -1.50 26.16 -9.29
CA ARG A 180 -2.09 25.28 -10.32
C ARG A 180 -1.28 25.32 -11.62
N GLU A 181 -1.00 26.51 -12.14
CA GLU A 181 -0.17 26.72 -13.33
C GLU A 181 1.20 26.07 -13.16
N LEU A 182 1.80 26.21 -11.99
CA LEU A 182 3.11 25.64 -11.70
C LEU A 182 3.08 24.10 -11.65
N ILE A 183 2.04 23.47 -11.10
CA ILE A 183 1.82 22.01 -11.17
C ILE A 183 1.64 21.55 -12.62
N GLU A 184 0.80 22.25 -13.38
CA GLU A 184 0.54 21.95 -14.79
C GLU A 184 1.83 21.99 -15.62
N PHE A 185 2.63 23.04 -15.41
CA PHE A 185 3.94 23.22 -16.04
C PHE A 185 4.89 22.06 -15.69
N ALA A 186 5.09 21.77 -14.40
CA ALA A 186 6.00 20.71 -13.97
C ALA A 186 5.60 19.33 -14.52
N GLN A 187 4.30 19.01 -14.52
CA GLN A 187 3.83 17.76 -15.12
C GLN A 187 3.97 17.75 -16.65
N SER A 188 3.83 18.89 -17.32
CA SER A 188 4.05 18.98 -18.77
C SER A 188 5.50 18.67 -19.15
N GLU A 189 6.46 19.13 -18.34
CA GLU A 189 7.89 18.82 -18.51
C GLU A 189 8.15 17.32 -18.31
N LEU A 190 7.59 16.71 -17.27
CA LEU A 190 7.72 15.27 -17.04
C LEU A 190 7.10 14.44 -18.18
N ARG A 191 5.95 14.87 -18.71
CA ARG A 191 5.34 14.27 -19.90
C ARG A 191 6.27 14.34 -21.10
N ALA A 192 6.80 15.53 -21.42
CA ALA A 192 7.73 15.73 -22.53
C ALA A 192 8.99 14.87 -22.39
N GLN A 193 9.59 14.83 -21.20
CA GLN A 193 10.76 14.00 -20.90
C GLN A 193 10.46 12.50 -21.06
N SER A 194 9.31 12.03 -20.57
CA SER A 194 8.90 10.62 -20.72
C SER A 194 8.67 10.22 -22.18
N ALA A 195 8.11 11.14 -22.98
CA ALA A 195 7.91 10.95 -24.41
C ALA A 195 9.24 10.92 -25.15
N ALA A 196 10.16 11.85 -24.85
CA ALA A 196 11.51 11.89 -25.40
C ALA A 196 12.33 10.63 -25.03
N ALA A 197 12.13 10.10 -23.83
CA ALA A 197 12.68 8.82 -23.44
C ALA A 197 12.03 7.64 -24.20
N GLY A 198 10.82 7.78 -24.73
CA GLY A 198 10.07 6.69 -25.36
C GLY A 198 9.47 5.74 -24.33
N ILE A 199 8.94 6.27 -23.23
CA ILE A 199 8.15 5.51 -22.26
C ILE A 199 6.73 5.34 -22.83
N PRO A 200 6.22 4.12 -23.01
CA PRO A 200 4.88 3.91 -23.54
C PRO A 200 3.80 4.45 -22.60
N VAL A 201 2.84 5.19 -23.16
CA VAL A 201 1.66 5.70 -22.45
C VAL A 201 0.41 5.19 -23.14
N THR A 202 -0.48 4.54 -22.40
CA THR A 202 -1.81 4.14 -22.86
C THR A 202 -2.85 5.04 -22.20
N LEU A 203 -3.54 5.84 -23.01
CA LEU A 203 -4.65 6.68 -22.56
C LEU A 203 -5.98 5.93 -22.71
N GLY A 204 -6.79 5.96 -21.66
CA GLY A 204 -8.11 5.37 -21.62
C GLY A 204 -8.42 4.71 -20.29
N ASP A 205 -9.69 4.41 -20.08
CA ASP A 205 -10.13 3.62 -18.93
C ASP A 205 -9.48 2.24 -18.97
N PHE A 206 -9.02 1.76 -17.82
CA PHE A 206 -8.46 0.43 -17.69
C PHE A 206 -9.21 -0.37 -16.64
N ALA A 207 -9.57 -1.59 -17.00
CA ALA A 207 -10.17 -2.54 -16.08
C ALA A 207 -9.10 -3.16 -15.16
N ILE A 208 -9.58 -3.84 -14.12
CA ILE A 208 -8.76 -4.61 -13.18
C ILE A 208 -8.05 -5.79 -13.88
N ALA A 209 -8.68 -6.40 -14.89
CA ALA A 209 -8.17 -7.59 -15.57
C ALA A 209 -6.78 -7.38 -16.23
N PRO A 210 -6.52 -6.29 -16.98
CA PRO A 210 -5.17 -5.96 -17.45
C PRO A 210 -4.10 -5.86 -16.35
N LEU A 211 -4.46 -5.39 -15.16
CA LEU A 211 -3.53 -5.32 -14.03
C LEU A 211 -3.19 -6.72 -13.52
N ALA A 212 -4.20 -7.58 -13.34
CA ALA A 212 -4.01 -8.97 -12.94
C ALA A 212 -3.16 -9.74 -13.96
N ALA A 213 -3.40 -9.55 -15.27
CA ALA A 213 -2.61 -10.16 -16.32
C ALA A 213 -1.14 -9.70 -16.28
N HIS A 214 -0.89 -8.41 -16.03
CA HIS A 214 0.46 -7.89 -15.90
C HIS A 214 1.21 -8.49 -14.70
N LEU A 215 0.54 -8.60 -13.55
CA LEU A 215 1.08 -9.26 -12.36
C LEU A 215 1.35 -10.75 -12.61
N GLY A 216 0.44 -11.45 -13.31
CA GLY A 216 0.61 -12.86 -13.69
C GLY A 216 1.80 -13.12 -14.62
N ALA A 217 2.19 -12.12 -15.42
CA ALA A 217 3.39 -12.16 -16.25
C ALA A 217 4.70 -11.81 -15.51
N GLY A 218 4.64 -11.65 -14.17
CA GLY A 218 5.80 -11.28 -13.34
C GLY A 218 6.06 -9.77 -13.27
N GLY A 219 5.18 -8.96 -13.85
CA GLY A 219 5.21 -7.50 -13.71
C GLY A 219 4.72 -7.04 -12.33
N LEU A 220 4.82 -5.74 -12.09
CA LEU A 220 4.35 -5.07 -10.87
C LEU A 220 3.55 -3.83 -11.26
N VAL A 221 2.62 -3.41 -10.42
CA VAL A 221 1.78 -2.25 -10.71
C VAL A 221 1.88 -1.25 -9.57
N LEU A 222 2.40 -0.06 -9.87
CA LEU A 222 2.22 1.11 -9.03
C LEU A 222 0.86 1.72 -9.39
N LEU A 223 -0.04 1.81 -8.42
CA LEU A 223 -1.39 2.32 -8.63
C LEU A 223 -1.62 3.56 -7.78
N LEU A 224 -2.05 4.64 -8.42
CA LEU A 224 -2.53 5.83 -7.74
C LEU A 224 -4.00 5.61 -7.37
N ILE A 225 -4.30 5.67 -6.08
CA ILE A 225 -5.65 5.50 -5.54
C ILE A 225 -6.09 6.76 -4.79
N ASP A 226 -7.40 6.93 -4.61
CA ASP A 226 -7.92 7.73 -3.51
C ASP A 226 -7.98 6.84 -2.26
N GLN A 227 -7.46 7.33 -1.13
CA GLN A 227 -7.56 6.63 0.15
C GLN A 227 -9.00 6.56 0.69
N HIS A 228 -9.95 7.34 0.18
CA HIS A 228 -11.30 7.43 0.74
C HIS A 228 -12.02 6.07 0.91
N PRO A 229 -12.07 5.17 -0.10
CA PRO A 229 -12.74 3.88 0.06
C PRO A 229 -12.16 2.99 1.17
N THR A 230 -10.87 3.12 1.47
CA THR A 230 -10.17 2.29 2.45
C THR A 230 -10.10 2.96 3.83
N HIS A 231 -9.80 4.26 3.86
CA HIS A 231 -9.43 5.02 5.04
C HIS A 231 -10.42 6.12 5.43
N GLY A 232 -11.47 6.36 4.62
CA GLY A 232 -12.49 7.37 4.89
C GLY A 232 -12.02 8.82 4.72
N ARG A 233 -10.87 9.05 4.07
CA ARG A 233 -10.31 10.38 3.80
C ARG A 233 -9.86 10.52 2.35
N HIS A 234 -10.18 11.66 1.72
CA HIS A 234 -9.77 11.95 0.35
C HIS A 234 -8.30 12.37 0.30
N ALA A 235 -7.47 11.45 -0.18
CA ALA A 235 -6.04 11.68 -0.35
C ALA A 235 -5.50 10.81 -1.48
N PRO A 236 -4.86 11.39 -2.51
CA PRO A 236 -4.17 10.61 -3.53
C PRO A 236 -3.01 9.86 -2.88
N HIS A 237 -2.86 8.58 -3.20
CA HIS A 237 -1.85 7.73 -2.58
C HIS A 237 -1.37 6.65 -3.55
N TRP A 238 -0.05 6.48 -3.62
CA TRP A 238 0.56 5.42 -4.41
C TRP A 238 0.70 4.16 -3.58
N ILE A 239 0.27 3.05 -4.15
CA ILE A 239 0.43 1.70 -3.58
C ILE A 239 1.10 0.78 -4.58
N LEU A 240 1.72 -0.29 -4.10
CA LEU A 240 2.30 -1.34 -4.92
C LEU A 240 1.40 -2.58 -4.91
N LEU A 241 0.86 -2.94 -6.06
CA LEU A 241 0.25 -4.24 -6.29
C LEU A 241 1.36 -5.19 -6.77
N HIS A 242 1.48 -6.35 -6.10
CA HIS A 242 2.53 -7.31 -6.43
C HIS A 242 2.02 -8.73 -6.71
N GLN A 243 0.78 -9.06 -6.37
CA GLN A 243 0.13 -10.31 -6.77
C GLN A 243 -1.37 -10.10 -6.99
N ALA A 244 -1.95 -10.93 -7.85
CA ALA A 244 -3.39 -11.06 -8.04
C ALA A 244 -3.77 -12.53 -7.92
N ARG A 245 -4.89 -12.82 -7.27
CA ARG A 245 -5.41 -14.18 -7.09
C ARG A 245 -6.91 -14.12 -6.82
N ASP A 246 -7.68 -14.99 -7.48
CA ASP A 246 -9.11 -15.24 -7.17
C ASP A 246 -9.95 -13.95 -6.97
N GLY A 247 -9.70 -12.92 -7.78
CA GLY A 247 -10.41 -11.64 -7.76
C GLY A 247 -9.90 -10.61 -6.74
N TRP A 248 -8.89 -10.94 -5.93
CA TRP A 248 -8.24 -10.02 -4.98
C TRP A 248 -6.78 -9.76 -5.33
N PHE A 249 -6.23 -8.71 -4.74
CA PHE A 249 -4.86 -8.24 -4.95
C PHE A 249 -4.11 -8.18 -3.63
N LEU A 250 -2.82 -8.52 -3.68
CA LEU A 250 -1.90 -8.18 -2.61
C LEU A 250 -1.29 -6.83 -2.89
N VAL A 251 -1.38 -5.98 -1.87
CA VAL A 251 -0.97 -4.60 -1.91
C VAL A 251 -0.02 -4.33 -0.76
N ASN A 252 1.11 -3.70 -1.09
CA ASN A 252 1.92 -3.00 -0.11
C ASN A 252 1.53 -1.52 -0.13
N ASP A 253 0.97 -1.07 0.99
CA ASP A 253 0.64 0.31 1.29
C ASP A 253 1.82 0.91 2.10
N PRO A 254 2.63 1.79 1.51
CA PRO A 254 3.87 2.30 2.12
C PRO A 254 3.66 3.20 3.34
#